data_AF-A0A1I0A773-F1
#
_entry.id   AF-A0A1I0A773-F1
#
_cell.length_a   1.000
_cell.length_b   1.000
_cell.length_c   1.000
_cell.angle_alpha   90.00
_cell.angle_beta   90.00
_cell.angle_gamma   90.00
#
_symmetry.space_group_name_H-M   'P 1'
#
loop_
_entity.id
_entity.type
_entity.pdbx_description
1 polymer ?
#
loop_
_entity_poly.entity_id
_entity_poly.type
_entity_poly.pdbx_seq_one_letter_code
_entity_poly.pdbx_strand_id
1 'polypeptide(L)'
;MGIYLSEEEAKISRTITNITSELPDTVADFAKYMEFENHKKLSYIYECVRNIRLFYQILASELGIDAIKAIGLVHLSNLTPEILDKYVSSPSKPKRMYAQPVSPNSTTRSSRKISLWFYYDYLVFKRLVEKNPVYDWEKMNKPKKPKKISSPDKVKFTGDAKTKTTIDGKYSIIKERNSNREESMFVYHIRDEVKGSYFTDENGEILAIIPYMEAREFVKNLYSRNTKNK
;
A
#
# COMPACT_ATOMS: atom_id res chain seq x y z
N MET A 1 14.82 6.41 28.89
CA MET A 1 15.02 7.47 27.87
C MET A 1 14.37 6.98 26.58
N GLY A 2 13.20 7.51 26.22
CA GLY A 2 12.53 7.12 24.98
C GLY A 2 13.10 7.92 23.81
N ILE A 3 13.77 7.24 22.88
CA ILE A 3 14.16 7.83 21.60
C ILE A 3 12.88 7.96 20.78
N TYR A 4 12.43 9.19 20.55
CA TYR A 4 11.26 9.44 19.71
C TYR A 4 11.71 9.77 18.29
N LEU A 5 11.16 9.04 17.33
CA LEU A 5 11.28 9.34 15.91
C LEU A 5 10.61 10.70 15.61
N SER A 6 11.28 11.53 14.83
CA SER A 6 10.80 12.81 14.29
C SER A 6 9.50 12.66 13.49
N GLU A 7 8.76 13.76 13.25
CA GLU A 7 7.51 13.72 12.46
C GLU A 7 7.72 13.23 11.02
N GLU A 8 8.91 13.43 10.45
CA GLU A 8 9.31 12.89 9.14
C GLU A 8 9.51 11.38 9.20
N GLU A 9 10.18 10.86 10.23
CA GLU A 9 10.28 9.42 10.47
C GLU A 9 8.92 8.78 10.79
N ALA A 10 8.02 9.51 11.45
CA ALA A 10 6.65 9.08 11.71
C ALA A 10 5.76 9.05 10.45
N LYS A 11 6.08 9.86 9.42
CA LYS A 11 5.45 9.78 8.08
C LYS A 11 6.01 8.63 7.27
N ILE A 12 7.32 8.36 7.35
CA ILE A 12 7.96 7.18 6.75
C ILE A 12 7.37 5.91 7.39
N SER A 13 7.18 5.84 8.70
CA SER A 13 6.68 4.66 9.44
C SER A 13 5.27 4.14 9.06
N ARG A 14 4.52 4.82 8.17
CA ARG A 14 3.10 4.51 7.86
C ARG A 14 2.83 3.80 6.53
N THR A 15 3.84 3.45 5.76
CA THR A 15 3.63 2.67 4.52
C THR A 15 3.87 1.19 4.75
N ILE A 16 3.21 0.33 3.96
CA ILE A 16 3.44 -1.13 4.01
C ILE A 16 4.93 -1.43 3.83
N THR A 17 5.58 -0.80 2.85
CA THR A 17 7.01 -0.95 2.53
C THR A 17 7.92 -0.69 3.73
N ASN A 18 7.65 0.39 4.49
CA ASN A 18 8.48 0.77 5.62
C ASN A 18 8.24 -0.12 6.85
N ILE A 19 7.04 -0.66 7.03
CA ILE A 19 6.81 -1.67 8.06
C ILE A 19 7.50 -2.99 7.67
N THR A 20 7.42 -3.39 6.40
CA THR A 20 7.98 -4.67 5.94
C THR A 20 9.51 -4.70 5.95
N SER A 21 10.21 -3.56 5.85
CA SER A 21 11.68 -3.52 5.85
C SER A 21 12.31 -3.94 7.19
N GLU A 22 11.56 -3.76 8.29
CA GLU A 22 11.93 -4.13 9.66
C GLU A 22 11.56 -5.57 10.04
N LEU A 23 10.81 -6.26 9.17
CA LEU A 23 10.27 -7.60 9.41
C LEU A 23 11.00 -8.65 8.58
N PRO A 24 10.83 -9.95 8.89
CA PRO A 24 11.35 -11.02 8.02
C PRO A 24 10.83 -10.89 6.59
N ASP A 25 11.65 -11.27 5.62
CA ASP A 25 11.36 -11.08 4.18
C ASP A 25 10.05 -11.75 3.75
N THR A 26 9.64 -12.82 4.44
CA THR A 26 8.36 -13.50 4.23
C THR A 26 7.14 -12.59 4.44
N VAL A 27 7.24 -11.54 5.27
CA VAL A 27 6.17 -10.55 5.46
C VAL A 27 6.09 -9.59 4.27
N ALA A 28 7.22 -9.22 3.69
CA ALA A 28 7.25 -8.40 2.47
C ALA A 28 6.64 -9.16 1.29
N ASP A 29 6.96 -10.45 1.15
CA ASP A 29 6.37 -11.29 0.11
C ASP A 29 4.86 -11.53 0.35
N PHE A 30 4.44 -11.71 1.61
CA PHE A 30 3.02 -11.78 1.96
C PHE A 30 2.25 -10.52 1.56
N ALA A 31 2.82 -9.33 1.81
CA ALA A 31 2.20 -8.08 1.42
C ALA A 31 2.01 -7.98 -0.10
N LYS A 32 3.02 -8.39 -0.88
CA LYS A 32 2.93 -8.48 -2.35
C LYS A 32 1.88 -9.49 -2.79
N TYR A 33 1.84 -10.68 -2.17
CA TYR A 33 0.82 -11.70 -2.47
C TYR A 33 -0.60 -11.16 -2.24
N MET A 34 -0.83 -10.47 -1.13
CA MET A 34 -2.15 -9.88 -0.87
C MET A 34 -2.53 -8.77 -1.87
N GLU A 35 -1.57 -8.01 -2.36
CA GLU A 35 -1.78 -6.96 -3.36
C GLU A 35 -2.08 -7.54 -4.75
N PHE A 36 -1.24 -8.46 -5.21
CA PHE A 36 -1.24 -8.91 -6.61
C PHE A 36 -2.07 -10.15 -6.88
N GLU A 37 -2.16 -11.09 -5.93
CA GLU A 37 -2.84 -12.38 -6.11
C GLU A 37 -4.21 -12.41 -5.42
N ASN A 38 -4.32 -11.86 -4.21
CA ASN A 38 -5.58 -11.80 -3.45
C ASN A 38 -6.34 -10.47 -3.63
N HIS A 39 -5.80 -9.54 -4.45
CA HIS A 39 -6.38 -8.25 -4.82
C HIS A 39 -6.98 -7.46 -3.65
N LYS A 40 -6.35 -7.50 -2.47
CA LYS A 40 -6.80 -6.77 -1.29
C LYS A 40 -6.49 -5.27 -1.43
N LYS A 41 -7.33 -4.44 -0.82
CA LYS A 41 -7.12 -2.99 -0.77
C LYS A 41 -5.89 -2.68 0.09
N LEU A 42 -5.08 -1.68 -0.31
CA LEU A 42 -3.89 -1.24 0.44
C LEU A 42 -4.16 -0.94 1.92
N SER A 43 -5.32 -0.35 2.24
CA SER A 43 -5.71 -0.08 3.65
C SER A 43 -5.83 -1.36 4.48
N TYR A 44 -6.32 -2.44 3.87
CA TYR A 44 -6.46 -3.75 4.51
C TYR A 44 -5.10 -4.43 4.65
N ILE A 45 -4.27 -4.36 3.60
CA ILE A 45 -2.90 -4.90 3.62
C ILE A 45 -2.09 -4.23 4.74
N TYR A 46 -2.19 -2.92 4.85
CA TYR A 46 -1.56 -2.15 5.92
C TYR A 46 -2.01 -2.61 7.31
N GLU A 47 -3.31 -2.82 7.53
CA GLU A 47 -3.82 -3.31 8.81
C GLU A 47 -3.26 -4.69 9.15
N CYS A 48 -3.26 -5.62 8.20
CA CYS A 48 -2.70 -6.96 8.39
C CYS A 48 -1.21 -6.92 8.71
N VAL A 49 -0.41 -6.18 7.93
CA VAL A 49 1.04 -6.05 8.12
C VAL A 49 1.36 -5.41 9.47
N ARG A 50 0.58 -4.40 9.90
CA ARG A 50 0.72 -3.80 11.23
C ARG A 50 0.41 -4.79 12.36
N ASN A 51 -0.63 -5.61 12.20
CA ASN A 51 -0.96 -6.66 13.16
C ASN A 51 0.14 -7.74 13.21
N ILE A 52 0.69 -8.12 12.05
CA ILE A 52 1.82 -9.06 11.96
C ILE A 52 3.08 -8.48 12.63
N ARG A 53 3.36 -7.18 12.47
CA ARG A 53 4.47 -6.51 13.18
C ARG A 53 4.34 -6.67 14.70
N LEU A 54 3.15 -6.42 15.24
CA LEU A 54 2.87 -6.58 16.68
C LEU A 54 3.10 -8.04 17.13
N PHE A 55 2.64 -9.00 16.33
CA PHE A 55 2.89 -10.42 16.61
C PHE A 55 4.38 -10.72 16.70
N TYR A 56 5.17 -10.27 15.71
CA TYR A 56 6.61 -10.49 15.70
C TYR A 56 7.35 -9.75 16.83
N GLN A 57 6.88 -8.58 17.26
CA GLN A 57 7.41 -7.88 18.44
C GLN A 57 7.24 -8.70 19.71
N ILE A 58 6.07 -9.31 19.88
CA ILE A 58 5.76 -10.15 21.04
C ILE A 58 6.58 -11.43 20.96
N LEU A 59 6.62 -12.09 19.81
CA LEU A 59 7.42 -13.28 19.62
C LEU A 59 8.92 -13.03 19.88
N ALA A 60 9.46 -11.89 19.41
CA ALA A 60 10.82 -11.45 19.69
C ALA A 60 11.08 -11.32 21.20
N SER A 61 10.17 -10.66 21.92
CA SER A 61 10.25 -10.48 23.37
C SER A 61 10.21 -11.81 24.13
N GLU A 62 9.36 -12.75 23.71
CA GLU A 62 9.22 -14.04 24.37
C GLU A 62 10.41 -14.98 24.09
N LEU A 63 11.06 -14.82 22.94
CA LEU A 63 12.23 -15.60 22.55
C LEU A 63 13.57 -14.94 22.93
N GLY A 64 13.56 -13.71 23.47
CA GLY A 64 14.78 -12.96 23.79
C GLY A 64 15.59 -12.56 22.56
N ILE A 65 14.92 -12.26 21.44
CA ILE A 65 15.56 -11.87 20.17
C ILE A 65 15.45 -10.35 20.00
N ASP A 66 16.58 -9.65 19.92
CA ASP A 66 16.59 -8.18 19.80
C ASP A 66 16.11 -7.69 18.43
N ALA A 67 16.54 -8.36 17.36
CA ALA A 67 16.21 -7.97 15.99
C ALA A 67 15.04 -8.81 15.46
N ILE A 68 13.86 -8.20 15.35
CA ILE A 68 12.65 -8.86 14.82
C ILE A 68 12.88 -9.54 13.46
N LYS A 69 13.71 -8.94 12.61
CA LYS A 69 14.06 -9.45 11.29
C LYS A 69 14.81 -10.80 11.33
N ALA A 70 15.45 -11.14 12.46
CA ALA A 70 16.12 -12.42 12.64
C ALA A 70 15.15 -13.60 12.88
N ILE A 71 13.86 -13.32 13.09
CA ILE A 71 12.85 -14.36 13.35
C ILE A 71 12.50 -15.08 12.04
N GLY A 72 13.21 -16.18 11.78
CA GLY A 72 12.91 -17.11 10.68
C GLY A 72 11.73 -18.06 10.96
N LEU A 73 11.39 -18.88 9.95
CA LEU A 73 10.26 -19.83 10.00
C LEU A 73 10.34 -20.84 11.15
N VAL A 74 11.55 -21.22 11.57
CA VAL A 74 11.77 -22.16 12.69
C VAL A 74 11.31 -21.60 14.04
N HIS A 75 11.23 -20.29 14.19
CA HIS A 75 10.73 -19.67 15.42
C HIS A 75 9.21 -19.65 15.46
N LEU A 76 8.55 -19.67 14.29
CA LEU A 76 7.09 -19.69 14.18
C LEU A 76 6.47 -21.01 14.65
N SER A 77 7.27 -22.09 14.76
CA SER A 77 6.84 -23.34 15.37
C SER A 77 6.86 -23.33 16.90
N ASN A 78 7.47 -22.32 17.53
CA ASN A 78 7.50 -22.18 18.99
C ASN A 78 6.28 -21.40 19.53
N LEU A 79 5.20 -21.34 18.74
CA LEU A 79 4.00 -20.60 19.10
C LEU A 79 3.23 -21.33 20.20
N THR A 80 3.18 -20.77 21.41
CA THR A 80 2.34 -21.28 22.50
C THR A 80 1.02 -20.51 22.60
N PRO A 81 -0.01 -21.08 23.24
CA PRO A 81 -1.27 -20.36 23.51
C PRO A 81 -1.08 -19.04 24.27
N GLU A 82 -0.08 -18.96 25.16
CA GLU A 82 0.23 -17.77 25.96
C GLU A 82 0.78 -16.65 25.08
N ILE A 83 1.66 -16.97 24.12
CA ILE A 83 2.18 -16.00 23.14
C ILE A 83 1.02 -15.46 22.30
N LEU A 84 0.11 -16.34 21.88
CA LEU A 84 -1.06 -15.95 21.10
C LEU A 84 -2.01 -15.06 21.91
N ASP A 85 -2.24 -15.37 23.19
CA ASP A 85 -3.08 -14.54 24.06
C ASP A 85 -2.45 -13.16 24.30
N LYS A 86 -1.14 -13.10 24.59
CA LYS A 86 -0.39 -11.84 24.70
C LYS A 86 -0.54 -11.01 23.42
N TYR A 87 -0.41 -11.64 22.25
CA TYR A 87 -0.62 -10.98 20.96
C TYR A 87 -2.03 -10.41 20.77
N VAL A 88 -3.05 -11.23 20.98
CA VAL A 88 -4.43 -10.83 20.77
C VAL A 88 -4.87 -9.79 21.79
N SER A 89 -4.34 -9.85 23.01
CA SER A 89 -4.71 -8.97 24.13
C SER A 89 -3.83 -7.72 24.27
N SER A 90 -2.74 -7.59 23.50
CA SER A 90 -1.81 -6.45 23.60
C SER A 90 -2.50 -5.09 23.41
N PRO A 91 -2.28 -4.09 24.28
CA PRO A 91 -2.92 -2.78 24.15
C PRO A 91 -2.59 -2.08 22.83
N SER A 92 -3.55 -1.32 22.29
CA SER A 92 -3.28 -0.50 21.11
C SER A 92 -2.66 0.84 21.51
N LYS A 93 -1.72 1.36 20.71
CA LYS A 93 -1.15 2.69 20.94
C LYS A 93 -2.29 3.74 20.89
N PRO A 94 -2.42 4.58 21.93
CA PRO A 94 -3.45 5.61 21.95
C PRO A 94 -3.23 6.63 20.82
N LYS A 95 -4.33 7.15 20.25
CA LYS A 95 -4.27 8.19 19.21
C LYS A 95 -3.81 9.55 19.74
N ARG A 96 -3.91 9.79 21.05
CA ARG A 96 -3.57 11.05 21.73
C ARG A 96 -2.38 10.81 22.65
N MET A 97 -1.47 11.79 22.71
CA MET A 97 -0.20 11.71 23.44
C MET A 97 -0.35 11.37 24.94
N TYR A 98 -1.45 11.81 25.56
CA TYR A 98 -1.72 11.62 27.00
C TYR A 98 -2.78 10.56 27.31
N ALA A 99 -3.31 9.86 26.31
CA ALA A 99 -4.30 8.83 26.56
C ALA A 99 -3.62 7.56 27.06
N GLN A 100 -4.28 6.83 27.97
CA GLN A 100 -3.82 5.53 28.42
C GLN A 100 -3.95 4.49 27.30
N PRO A 101 -3.08 3.47 27.24
CA PRO A 101 -3.27 2.33 26.36
C PRO A 101 -4.63 1.69 26.61
N VAL A 102 -5.36 1.39 25.55
CA VAL A 102 -6.69 0.77 25.65
C VAL A 102 -6.60 -0.69 25.28
N SER A 103 -7.17 -1.55 26.13
CA SER A 103 -7.31 -2.97 25.84
C SER A 103 -8.09 -3.18 24.54
N PRO A 104 -7.67 -4.13 23.69
CA PRO A 104 -8.32 -4.35 22.40
C PRO A 104 -9.74 -4.89 22.61
N ASN A 105 -10.71 -4.29 21.92
CA ASN A 105 -12.07 -4.79 21.86
C ASN A 105 -12.15 -6.08 21.01
N SER A 106 -13.32 -6.75 21.03
CA SER A 106 -13.54 -8.00 20.29
C SER A 106 -13.20 -7.88 18.79
N THR A 107 -13.58 -6.78 18.13
CA THR A 107 -13.27 -6.52 16.72
C THR A 107 -11.77 -6.48 16.46
N THR A 108 -11.00 -5.78 17.30
CA THR A 108 -9.55 -5.67 17.18
C THR A 108 -8.89 -7.04 17.39
N ARG A 109 -9.36 -7.79 18.40
CA ARG A 109 -8.89 -9.16 18.66
C ARG A 109 -9.14 -10.08 17.47
N SER A 110 -10.34 -10.01 16.87
CA SER A 110 -10.68 -10.77 15.68
C SER A 110 -9.83 -10.37 14.47
N SER A 111 -9.64 -9.08 14.22
CA SER A 111 -8.77 -8.58 13.14
C SER A 111 -7.34 -9.11 13.28
N ARG A 112 -6.79 -9.14 14.50
CA ARG A 112 -5.48 -9.71 14.80
C ARG A 112 -5.39 -11.21 14.49
N LYS A 113 -6.39 -11.98 14.92
CA LYS A 113 -6.46 -13.43 14.63
C LYS A 113 -6.55 -13.69 13.13
N ILE A 114 -7.40 -12.96 12.42
CA ILE A 114 -7.58 -13.09 10.96
C ILE A 114 -6.28 -12.74 10.22
N SER A 115 -5.62 -11.66 10.61
CA SER A 115 -4.35 -11.24 10.00
C SER A 115 -3.26 -12.30 10.17
N LEU A 116 -3.16 -12.89 11.36
CA LEU A 116 -2.22 -13.97 11.64
C LEU A 116 -2.57 -15.24 10.85
N TRP A 117 -3.86 -15.61 10.80
CA TRP A 117 -4.32 -16.76 10.04
C TRP A 117 -3.99 -16.63 8.54
N PHE A 118 -4.28 -15.49 7.92
CA PHE A 118 -3.92 -15.25 6.51
C PHE A 118 -2.42 -15.34 6.25
N TYR A 119 -1.61 -14.85 7.18
CA TYR A 119 -0.16 -14.94 7.05
C TYR A 119 0.32 -16.39 7.11
N TYR A 120 -0.19 -17.20 8.05
CA TYR A 120 0.16 -18.61 8.13
C TYR A 120 -0.35 -19.41 6.93
N ASP A 121 -1.56 -19.13 6.45
CA ASP A 121 -2.12 -19.72 5.23
C ASP A 121 -1.22 -19.44 4.02
N TYR A 122 -0.75 -18.20 3.89
CA TYR A 122 0.25 -17.82 2.88
C TYR A 122 1.57 -18.59 3.02
N LEU A 123 2.11 -18.74 4.24
CA LEU A 123 3.36 -19.47 4.45
C LEU A 123 3.22 -20.95 4.07
N VAL A 124 2.09 -21.57 4.38
CA VAL A 124 1.76 -22.95 3.97
C VAL A 124 1.65 -23.03 2.45
N PHE A 125 0.91 -22.11 1.83
CA PHE A 125 0.78 -22.03 0.37
C PHE A 125 2.14 -21.86 -0.32
N LYS A 126 2.96 -20.91 0.12
CA LYS A 126 4.31 -20.66 -0.41
C LYS A 126 5.16 -21.94 -0.33
N ARG A 127 5.17 -22.63 0.83
CA ARG A 127 5.93 -23.87 1.02
C ARG A 127 5.44 -25.01 0.12
N LEU A 128 4.14 -25.12 -0.11
CA LEU A 128 3.56 -26.12 -1.02
C LEU A 128 3.88 -25.82 -2.48
N VAL A 129 3.86 -24.54 -2.85
CA VAL A 129 4.11 -24.05 -4.21
C VAL A 129 5.60 -24.11 -4.58
N GLU A 130 6.51 -23.67 -3.70
CA GLU A 130 7.96 -23.73 -3.93
C GLU A 130 8.46 -25.17 -4.11
N LYS A 131 7.77 -26.14 -3.52
CA LYS A 131 8.08 -27.57 -3.67
C LYS A 131 7.38 -28.22 -4.86
N ASN A 132 6.56 -27.49 -5.60
CA ASN A 132 5.84 -28.02 -6.73
C ASN A 132 6.66 -27.82 -8.02
N PRO A 133 7.14 -28.90 -8.66
CA PRO A 133 7.98 -28.81 -9.86
C PRO A 133 7.25 -28.23 -11.08
N VAL A 134 5.93 -28.10 -11.02
CA VAL A 134 5.09 -27.53 -12.09
C VAL A 134 4.92 -26.02 -11.95
N TYR A 135 5.22 -25.46 -10.77
CA TYR A 135 4.84 -24.09 -10.42
C TYR A 135 6.04 -23.12 -10.49
N ASP A 136 6.06 -22.28 -11.51
CA ASP A 136 7.12 -21.29 -11.73
C ASP A 136 6.79 -19.95 -11.06
N TRP A 137 7.31 -19.76 -9.84
CA TRP A 137 7.06 -18.59 -9.00
C TRP A 137 7.51 -17.26 -9.64
N GLU A 138 8.54 -17.29 -10.50
CA GLU A 138 9.06 -16.10 -11.18
C GLU A 138 8.13 -15.60 -12.30
N LYS A 139 7.27 -16.47 -12.83
CA LYS A 139 6.29 -16.11 -13.86
C LYS A 139 5.02 -15.48 -13.29
N MET A 140 4.61 -15.85 -12.07
CA MET A 140 3.41 -15.29 -11.43
C MET A 140 3.63 -13.91 -10.80
N ASN A 141 4.75 -13.70 -10.10
CA ASN A 141 5.02 -12.43 -9.40
C ASN A 141 5.44 -11.26 -10.30
N LYS A 142 5.47 -11.46 -11.63
CA LYS A 142 5.65 -10.32 -12.52
C LYS A 142 4.37 -9.50 -12.46
N PRO A 143 4.41 -8.25 -11.95
CA PRO A 143 3.24 -7.40 -11.96
C PRO A 143 2.67 -7.42 -13.36
N LYS A 144 1.37 -7.76 -13.50
CA LYS A 144 0.69 -7.68 -14.80
C LYS A 144 0.99 -6.29 -15.32
N LYS A 145 1.82 -6.21 -16.36
CA LYS A 145 2.23 -4.93 -16.91
C LYS A 145 0.96 -4.12 -17.12
N PRO A 146 0.90 -2.84 -16.68
CA PRO A 146 -0.23 -2.00 -16.98
C PRO A 146 -0.56 -2.16 -18.47
N LYS A 147 -1.85 -2.34 -18.77
CA LYS A 147 -2.35 -2.63 -20.11
C LYS A 147 -2.09 -1.41 -20.97
N LYS A 148 -0.89 -1.34 -21.54
CA LYS A 148 -0.40 -0.20 -22.32
C LYS A 148 -1.46 0.27 -23.30
N ILE A 149 -2.08 1.39 -22.96
CA ILE A 149 -3.11 2.01 -23.79
C ILE A 149 -2.42 2.49 -25.07
N SER A 150 -2.78 1.84 -26.19
CA SER A 150 -2.18 2.06 -27.51
C SER A 150 -2.86 3.16 -28.30
N SER A 151 -4.07 3.57 -27.92
CA SER A 151 -4.84 4.60 -28.62
C SER A 151 -5.74 5.39 -27.67
N PRO A 152 -6.11 6.64 -28.02
CA PRO A 152 -6.97 7.49 -27.21
C PRO A 152 -8.34 6.87 -26.90
N ASP A 153 -8.93 6.13 -27.85
CA ASP A 153 -10.26 5.53 -27.72
C ASP A 153 -10.32 4.44 -26.65
N LYS A 154 -9.16 3.89 -26.28
CA LYS A 154 -9.03 2.88 -25.22
C LYS A 154 -8.89 3.50 -23.83
N VAL A 155 -8.78 4.83 -23.71
CA VAL A 155 -8.76 5.54 -22.43
C VAL A 155 -10.17 5.60 -21.86
N LYS A 156 -10.41 4.80 -20.81
CA LYS A 156 -11.68 4.81 -20.06
C LYS A 156 -11.50 5.51 -18.72
N PHE A 157 -12.46 6.38 -18.39
CA PHE A 157 -12.57 6.99 -17.07
C PHE A 157 -13.78 6.38 -16.37
N THR A 158 -13.66 6.04 -15.09
CA THR A 158 -14.73 5.46 -14.30
C THR A 158 -15.40 6.53 -13.44
N GLY A 159 -16.60 6.97 -13.83
CA GLY A 159 -17.44 7.88 -13.05
C GLY A 159 -16.91 9.30 -12.88
N ASP A 160 -17.37 9.98 -11.83
CA ASP A 160 -16.99 11.35 -11.48
C ASP A 160 -15.54 11.45 -10.97
N ALA A 161 -14.99 12.68 -11.05
CA ALA A 161 -13.62 12.95 -10.64
C ALA A 161 -13.39 12.69 -9.14
N LYS A 162 -12.64 11.63 -8.83
CA LYS A 162 -12.04 11.41 -7.51
C LYS A 162 -10.90 12.40 -7.26
N THR A 163 -10.42 12.49 -6.01
CA THR A 163 -9.26 13.32 -5.64
C THR A 163 -8.03 13.04 -6.53
N LYS A 164 -7.83 11.78 -6.92
CA LYS A 164 -6.84 11.37 -7.94
C LYS A 164 -7.41 10.21 -8.76
N THR A 165 -7.33 10.31 -10.08
CA THR A 165 -7.68 9.25 -11.02
C THR A 165 -6.47 8.95 -11.88
N THR A 166 -5.89 7.75 -11.74
CA THR A 166 -4.73 7.30 -12.52
C THR A 166 -5.15 6.38 -13.66
N ILE A 167 -4.66 6.67 -14.87
CA ILE A 167 -4.93 5.95 -16.10
C ILE A 167 -3.72 5.07 -16.41
N ASP A 168 -3.90 3.75 -16.32
CA ASP A 168 -2.91 2.72 -16.68
C ASP A 168 -1.53 2.91 -16.03
N GLY A 169 -1.50 3.56 -14.86
CA GLY A 169 -0.27 3.87 -14.14
C GLY A 169 0.62 4.95 -14.77
N LYS A 170 0.22 5.57 -15.89
CA LYS A 170 1.06 6.53 -16.62
C LYS A 170 0.70 7.99 -16.34
N TYR A 171 -0.58 8.33 -16.44
CA TYR A 171 -1.05 9.70 -16.23
C TYR A 171 -2.10 9.75 -15.14
N SER A 172 -2.07 10.79 -14.32
CA SER A 172 -3.07 11.03 -13.28
C SER A 172 -3.73 12.38 -13.45
N ILE A 173 -5.05 12.41 -13.31
CA ILE A 173 -5.82 13.64 -13.10
C ILE A 173 -5.99 13.82 -11.59
N ILE A 174 -5.52 14.95 -11.06
CA ILE A 174 -5.55 15.31 -9.65
C ILE A 174 -6.53 16.47 -9.49
N LYS A 175 -7.54 16.28 -8.65
CA LYS A 175 -8.59 17.27 -8.38
C LYS A 175 -8.23 18.05 -7.11
N GLU A 176 -8.06 19.35 -7.24
CA GLU A 176 -7.75 20.26 -6.14
C GLU A 176 -8.81 21.34 -6.01
N ARG A 177 -8.94 21.91 -4.81
CA ARG A 177 -9.88 23.00 -4.56
C ARG A 177 -9.29 24.26 -5.18
N ASN A 178 -10.06 24.93 -6.04
CA ASN A 178 -9.58 26.16 -6.64
C ASN A 178 -9.50 27.25 -5.56
N SER A 179 -8.33 27.86 -5.42
CA SER A 179 -8.10 29.00 -4.53
C SER A 179 -8.86 30.23 -4.99
N ASN A 180 -8.96 30.43 -6.31
CA ASN A 180 -9.75 31.48 -6.96
C ASN A 180 -11.13 30.93 -7.35
N ARG A 181 -12.07 31.02 -6.41
CA ARG A 181 -13.43 30.45 -6.54
C ARG A 181 -14.33 31.14 -7.58
N GLU A 182 -13.82 32.15 -8.29
CA GLU A 182 -14.61 32.96 -9.22
C GLU A 182 -15.08 32.16 -10.44
N GLU A 183 -14.31 31.17 -10.89
CA GLU A 183 -14.61 30.41 -12.12
C GLU A 183 -15.09 28.96 -11.85
N SER A 184 -14.66 28.33 -10.75
CA SER A 184 -15.06 26.97 -10.37
C SER A 184 -14.64 26.62 -8.94
N MET A 185 -15.32 25.68 -8.29
CA MET A 185 -14.89 25.15 -6.98
C MET A 185 -13.62 24.28 -7.05
N PHE A 186 -13.31 23.72 -8.22
CA PHE A 186 -12.23 22.77 -8.40
C PHE A 186 -11.41 23.05 -9.66
N VAL A 187 -10.14 22.70 -9.58
CA VAL A 187 -9.19 22.70 -10.69
C VAL A 187 -8.54 21.32 -10.80
N TYR A 188 -8.15 20.96 -12.01
CA TYR A 188 -7.58 19.65 -12.33
C TYR A 188 -6.17 19.82 -12.86
N HIS A 189 -5.23 19.12 -12.21
CA HIS A 189 -3.84 19.04 -12.61
C HIS A 189 -3.53 17.67 -13.19
N ILE A 190 -2.61 17.62 -14.15
CA ILE A 190 -2.23 16.37 -14.80
C ILE A 190 -0.78 16.06 -14.47
N ARG A 191 -0.54 14.84 -13.98
CA ARG A 191 0.80 14.34 -13.62
C ARG A 191 1.21 13.18 -14.51
N ASP A 192 2.45 13.21 -14.99
CA ASP A 192 3.12 12.05 -15.58
C ASP A 192 3.75 11.26 -14.43
N GLU A 193 3.17 10.10 -14.12
CA GLU A 193 3.61 9.24 -13.01
C GLU A 193 4.92 8.52 -13.34
N VAL A 194 5.28 8.39 -14.63
CA VAL A 194 6.55 7.78 -15.06
C VAL A 194 7.70 8.77 -14.89
N LYS A 195 7.47 10.04 -15.27
CA LYS A 195 8.46 11.12 -15.10
C LYS A 195 8.45 11.74 -13.70
N GLY A 196 7.38 11.52 -12.94
CA GLY A 196 7.19 12.07 -11.60
C GLY A 196 6.79 13.55 -11.56
N SER A 197 6.54 14.19 -12.71
CA SER A 197 6.32 15.64 -12.84
C SER A 197 4.92 16.01 -13.32
N TYR A 198 4.48 17.23 -13.04
CA TYR A 198 3.24 17.80 -13.58
C TYR A 198 3.45 18.32 -15.01
N PHE A 199 2.37 18.34 -15.78
CA PHE A 199 2.34 19.09 -17.03
C PHE A 199 2.29 20.58 -16.73
N THR A 200 3.02 21.36 -17.51
CA THR A 200 3.08 22.81 -17.39
C THR A 200 2.39 23.49 -18.57
N ASP A 201 1.96 24.72 -18.36
CA ASP A 201 1.46 25.60 -19.42
C ASP A 201 2.62 26.25 -20.21
N GLU A 202 2.28 27.21 -21.07
CA GLU A 202 3.24 27.94 -21.91
C GLU A 202 4.19 28.84 -21.09
N ASN A 203 3.82 29.18 -19.85
CA ASN A 203 4.61 30.00 -18.93
C ASN A 203 5.51 29.15 -18.00
N GLY A 204 5.40 27.82 -18.08
CA GLY A 204 6.13 26.90 -17.20
C GLY A 204 5.46 26.68 -15.84
N GLU A 205 4.25 27.21 -15.62
CA GLU A 205 3.47 26.97 -14.41
C GLU A 205 2.69 25.66 -14.51
N ILE A 206 2.28 25.09 -13.38
CA ILE A 206 1.51 23.84 -13.37
C ILE A 206 0.19 24.06 -14.11
N LEU A 207 -0.03 23.29 -15.17
CA LEU A 207 -1.24 23.36 -15.97
C LEU A 207 -2.47 23.12 -15.09
N ALA A 208 -3.38 24.10 -15.10
CA ALA A 208 -4.60 24.10 -14.32
C ALA A 208 -5.80 24.07 -15.27
N ILE A 209 -6.56 22.98 -15.28
CA ILE A 209 -7.72 22.80 -16.16
C ILE A 209 -8.98 22.86 -15.32
N ILE A 210 -9.93 23.72 -15.66
CA ILE A 210 -11.12 23.95 -14.83
C ILE A 210 -12.21 22.90 -15.12
N PRO A 211 -12.62 22.64 -16.37
CA PRO A 211 -13.63 21.62 -16.63
C PRO A 211 -13.01 20.22 -16.57
N TYR A 212 -13.62 19.31 -15.82
CA TYR A 212 -13.15 17.92 -15.75
C TYR A 212 -13.14 17.24 -17.13
N MET A 213 -14.08 17.60 -18.00
CA MET A 213 -14.16 17.07 -19.36
C MET A 213 -12.93 17.45 -20.19
N GLU A 214 -12.46 18.70 -20.08
CA GLU A 214 -11.23 19.15 -20.74
C GLU A 214 -10.00 18.44 -20.18
N ALA A 215 -9.94 18.19 -18.87
CA ALA A 215 -8.85 17.41 -18.27
C ALA A 215 -8.81 15.97 -18.82
N ARG A 216 -9.98 15.37 -19.04
CA ARG A 216 -10.09 14.03 -19.66
C ARG A 216 -9.63 14.04 -21.12
N GLU A 217 -10.02 15.05 -21.89
CA GLU A 217 -9.61 15.20 -23.28
C GLU A 217 -8.11 15.46 -23.40
N PHE A 218 -7.54 16.29 -22.52
CA PHE A 218 -6.10 16.50 -22.47
C PHE A 218 -5.35 15.18 -22.27
N VAL A 219 -5.77 14.37 -21.27
CA VAL A 219 -5.16 13.05 -21.03
C VAL A 219 -5.31 12.14 -22.26
N LYS A 220 -6.48 12.11 -22.91
CA LYS A 220 -6.66 11.34 -24.16
C LYS A 220 -5.69 11.77 -25.26
N ASN A 221 -5.49 13.08 -25.43
CA ASN A 221 -4.59 13.64 -26.44
C ASN A 221 -3.11 13.31 -26.20
N LEU A 222 -2.70 13.13 -24.94
CA LEU A 222 -1.35 12.62 -24.61
C LEU A 222 -1.10 11.20 -25.15
N TYR A 223 -2.15 10.38 -25.28
CA TYR A 223 -2.05 9.07 -25.92
C TYR A 223 -2.04 9.17 -27.46
N SER A 224 -2.66 10.21 -28.06
CA SER A 224 -2.61 10.48 -29.50
C SER A 224 -1.23 10.94 -29.99
N ARG A 225 -0.52 11.73 -29.17
CA ARG A 225 0.81 12.25 -29.52
C ARG A 225 1.90 11.15 -29.49
N ASN A 226 1.70 10.09 -28.70
CA ASN A 226 2.63 8.97 -28.61
C ASN A 226 2.50 7.94 -29.75
N THR A 227 1.41 7.94 -30.51
CA THR A 227 1.25 7.10 -31.70
C THR A 227 1.87 7.67 -32.95
N LYS A 228 2.14 8.99 -33.01
CA LYS A 228 2.78 9.64 -34.17
C LYS A 228 4.32 9.57 -34.19
N ASN A 229 4.95 9.22 -33.06
CA ASN A 229 6.41 9.06 -32.96
C ASN A 229 6.82 7.58 -33.00
N LYS A 230 6.06 6.75 -33.71
CA LYS A 230 6.36 5.34 -33.93
C LYS A 230 6.45 5.05 -35.41
#